data_AF-A0A4U0ZT92-F1
#
_entry.id   AF-A0A4U0ZT92-F1
#
_cell.length_a   1.000
_cell.length_b   1.000
_cell.length_c   1.000
_cell.angle_alpha   90.00
_cell.angle_beta   90.00
_cell.angle_gamma   90.00
#
_symmetry.space_group_name_H-M   'P 1'
#
loop_
_entity.id
_entity.type
_entity.pdbx_description
1 polymer ?
#
loop_
_entity_poly.entity_id
_entity_poly.type
_entity_poly.pdbx_seq_one_letter_code
_entity_poly.pdbx_strand_id
1 'polypeptide(L)'
;MTIIKRTEFESALQERTPLPDSQMFLFFGERYLCQTAAEKLIERLLQEKPGALNSVDGDQEDPNQTLARLVSYSLLPGRQIYRVTDSRIFHSKTIISKIWDKALKSYQNNRPDSAKKSLHAMIQAAGITIANADTLTQIPEAEWKKVFGFEKPEGDLGWADAILFQSRDEAKQTSASLVDQYIAALDKGFPGGNILILTAETVDKRQRLFTYLKKNATIVDCSVAEGANNAAQTEQKKVLQEMMLRTVAEFKKKIDPRAVEAFFERVGFHPVAVATETEKLVHYVGDRPNITLDDLTAMVGRNREDALYELTDAFSKRQLGKSLVLLSRLQEQGVHGLAILSTMRNFLRKLLIYRSLQMGTSPPWQKGMNAKEFQNSYLPALKANGEWEELLGGHPYALFMSFSKAAEYSCPLLKKWLKLLLAAELKLKSSSLPQQLVLEDFFISMLKGTPRLSM
;
A
#
# COMPACT_ATOMS: atom_id res chain seq x y z
N MET A 1 3.32 8.95 27.69
CA MET A 1 3.25 10.19 26.92
C MET A 1 2.13 10.14 25.88
N THR A 2 1.59 11.28 25.46
CA THR A 2 0.54 11.35 24.44
C THR A 2 1.11 11.00 23.07
N ILE A 3 0.33 10.35 22.20
CA ILE A 3 0.70 10.17 20.78
C ILE A 3 0.67 11.54 20.12
N ILE A 4 1.77 11.95 19.50
CA ILE A 4 1.96 13.26 18.89
C ILE A 4 1.67 13.15 17.39
N LYS A 5 0.98 14.12 16.80
CA LYS A 5 0.82 14.15 15.34
C LYS A 5 2.13 14.57 14.67
N ARG A 6 2.44 14.02 13.49
CA ARG A 6 3.65 14.37 12.72
C ARG A 6 3.88 15.88 12.59
N THR A 7 2.83 16.64 12.28
CA THR A 7 2.91 18.11 12.11
C THR A 7 3.33 18.81 13.39
N GLU A 8 2.72 18.47 14.52
CA GLU A 8 3.08 19.01 15.85
C GLU A 8 4.52 18.65 16.22
N PHE A 9 4.93 17.40 15.95
CA PHE A 9 6.29 16.93 16.20
C PHE A 9 7.32 17.71 15.38
N GLU A 10 7.05 17.92 14.09
CA GLU A 10 7.95 18.67 13.21
C GLU A 10 8.06 20.15 13.58
N SER A 11 6.96 20.79 13.98
CA SER A 11 6.99 22.17 14.47
C SER A 11 7.85 22.30 15.73
N ALA A 12 7.70 21.37 16.68
CA ALA A 12 8.51 21.35 17.90
C ALA A 12 10.01 21.19 17.62
N LEU A 13 10.39 20.42 16.58
CA LEU A 13 11.79 20.30 16.15
C LEU A 13 12.35 21.61 15.58
N GLN A 14 11.52 22.41 14.89
CA GLN A 14 11.93 23.67 14.27
C GLN A 14 12.06 24.83 15.26
N GLU A 15 11.18 24.89 16.26
CA GLU A 15 11.16 25.96 17.27
C GLU A 15 12.32 25.89 18.28
N ARG A 16 13.26 24.94 18.09
CA ARG A 16 14.35 24.62 19.04
C ARG A 16 13.84 24.34 20.44
N THR A 17 12.60 23.86 20.55
CA THR A 17 12.05 23.35 21.80
C THR A 17 12.94 22.21 22.28
N PRO A 18 13.17 22.06 23.60
CA PRO A 18 13.89 20.90 24.12
C PRO A 18 13.25 19.61 23.59
N LEU A 19 14.06 18.73 23.00
CA LEU A 19 13.60 17.42 22.57
C LEU A 19 12.99 16.67 23.77
N PRO A 20 11.94 15.85 23.56
CA PRO A 20 11.47 14.94 24.60
C PRO A 20 12.64 14.11 25.12
N ASP A 21 12.85 14.08 26.43
CA ASP A 21 13.87 13.25 27.06
C ASP A 21 13.43 11.78 26.96
N SER A 22 13.75 11.18 25.81
CA SER A 22 13.31 9.86 25.44
C SER A 22 14.42 9.13 24.70
N GLN A 23 14.70 7.91 25.14
CA GLN A 23 15.66 7.03 24.47
C GLN A 23 14.99 6.16 23.40
N MET A 24 13.67 6.27 23.23
CA MET A 24 12.94 5.49 22.24
C MET A 24 11.87 6.32 21.52
N PHE A 25 11.89 6.22 20.19
CA PHE A 25 10.95 6.89 19.31
C PHE A 25 10.27 5.86 18.39
N LEU A 26 8.95 5.95 18.27
CA LEU A 26 8.18 5.16 17.33
C LEU A 26 7.45 6.09 16.36
N PHE A 27 7.75 5.95 15.07
CA PHE A 27 7.02 6.58 13.98
C PHE A 27 6.14 5.52 13.33
N PHE A 28 4.83 5.74 13.26
CA PHE A 28 3.94 4.79 12.57
C PHE A 28 2.97 5.46 11.62
N GLY A 29 2.62 4.78 10.52
CA GLY A 29 1.72 5.29 9.49
C GLY A 29 2.32 5.20 8.09
N GLU A 30 2.14 6.24 7.28
CA GLU A 30 2.64 6.22 5.90
C GLU A 30 4.18 6.18 5.88
N ARG A 31 4.75 5.25 5.10
CA ARG A 31 6.18 4.88 5.15
C ARG A 31 7.10 6.06 4.87
N TYR A 32 6.84 6.83 3.83
CA TYR A 32 7.67 7.97 3.45
C TYR A 32 7.64 9.05 4.54
N LEU A 33 6.46 9.33 5.11
CA LEU A 33 6.31 10.29 6.20
C LEU A 33 7.04 9.85 7.48
N CYS A 34 6.97 8.56 7.82
CA CYS A 34 7.71 7.99 8.95
C CYS A 34 9.22 8.18 8.79
N GLN A 35 9.76 7.86 7.61
CA GLN A 35 11.20 7.99 7.32
C GLN A 35 11.64 9.45 7.40
N THR A 36 10.91 10.36 6.76
CA THR A 36 11.23 11.78 6.75
C THR A 36 11.21 12.38 8.17
N ALA A 37 10.20 12.04 8.99
CA ALA A 37 10.10 12.54 10.35
C ALA A 37 11.20 11.97 11.27
N ALA A 38 11.55 10.69 11.09
CA ALA A 38 12.67 10.06 11.79
C ALA A 38 14.02 10.71 11.41
N GLU A 39 14.24 11.04 10.14
CA GLU A 39 15.47 11.69 9.68
C GLU A 39 15.66 13.08 10.28
N LYS A 40 14.61 13.90 10.35
CA LYS A 40 14.66 15.20 11.04
C LYS A 40 15.06 15.07 12.51
N LEU A 41 14.52 14.07 13.20
CA LEU A 41 14.89 13.80 14.59
C LEU A 41 16.37 13.40 14.69
N ILE A 42 16.85 12.53 13.81
CA ILE A 42 18.25 12.08 13.78
C ILE A 42 19.19 13.26 13.55
N GLU A 43 18.91 14.11 12.56
CA GLU A 43 19.69 15.31 12.29
C GLU A 43 19.77 16.22 13.51
N ARG A 44 18.63 16.49 14.17
CA ARG A 44 18.59 17.30 15.38
C ARG A 44 19.39 16.68 16.53
N LEU A 45 19.25 15.37 16.75
CA LEU A 45 19.96 14.64 17.80
C LEU A 45 21.48 14.65 17.60
N LEU A 46 21.95 14.56 16.34
CA LEU A 46 23.36 14.58 15.98
C LEU A 46 23.96 15.99 16.00
N GLN A 47 23.16 17.03 15.74
CA GLN A 47 23.56 18.42 15.92
C GLN A 47 23.81 18.78 17.40
N GLU A 48 22.98 18.28 18.31
CA GLU A 48 23.15 18.51 19.76
C GLU A 48 24.32 17.74 20.34
N LYS A 49 24.51 16.49 19.89
CA LYS A 49 25.63 15.64 20.32
C LYS A 49 26.07 14.74 19.17
N PRO A 50 27.30 14.91 18.64
CA PRO A 50 27.83 14.05 17.59
C PRO A 50 27.81 12.58 17.99
N GLY A 51 27.73 11.71 16.99
CA GLY A 51 27.49 10.30 17.20
C GLY A 51 27.45 9.48 15.92
N ALA A 52 27.00 8.23 16.03
CA ALA A 52 26.86 7.30 14.92
C ALA A 52 25.40 6.87 14.73
N LEU A 53 24.99 6.78 13.46
CA LEU A 53 23.72 6.21 13.04
C LEU A 53 23.94 4.77 12.56
N ASN A 54 23.31 3.82 13.23
CA ASN A 54 23.25 2.41 12.87
C ASN A 54 21.89 2.16 12.20
N SER A 55 21.87 2.03 10.87
CA SER A 55 20.65 1.70 10.13
C SER A 55 20.47 0.19 10.07
N VAL A 56 19.26 -0.27 10.36
CA VAL A 56 18.83 -1.67 10.36
C VAL A 56 17.57 -1.79 9.50
N ASP A 57 17.60 -2.71 8.54
CA ASP A 57 16.42 -3.07 7.74
C ASP A 57 15.57 -4.08 8.53
N GLY A 58 14.33 -3.72 8.89
CA GLY A 58 13.41 -4.54 9.67
C GLY A 58 13.01 -5.85 8.97
N ASP A 59 13.18 -5.96 7.66
CA ASP A 59 12.95 -7.20 6.92
C ASP A 59 14.08 -8.22 7.11
N GLN A 60 15.29 -7.74 7.39
CA GLN A 60 16.51 -8.54 7.59
C GLN A 60 17.01 -8.47 9.04
N GLU A 61 16.27 -7.82 9.93
CA GLU A 61 16.67 -7.61 11.31
C GLU A 61 16.70 -8.94 12.08
N ASP A 62 17.77 -9.15 12.87
CA ASP A 62 17.75 -10.03 14.03
C ASP A 62 17.49 -9.16 15.28
N PRO A 63 16.27 -9.19 15.85
CA PRO A 63 15.91 -8.30 16.95
C PRO A 63 16.71 -8.56 18.23
N ASN A 64 17.18 -9.78 18.47
CA ASN A 64 18.03 -10.08 19.63
C ASN A 64 19.40 -9.44 19.45
N GLN A 65 19.95 -9.46 18.22
CA GLN A 65 21.21 -8.80 17.92
C GLN A 65 21.09 -7.27 18.03
N THR A 66 20.01 -6.68 17.51
CA THR A 66 19.74 -5.25 17.67
C THR A 66 19.66 -4.88 19.15
N LEU A 67 18.89 -5.63 19.93
CA LEU A 67 18.74 -5.38 21.36
C LEU A 67 20.08 -5.50 22.10
N ALA A 68 20.87 -6.54 21.81
CA ALA A 68 22.19 -6.73 22.41
C ALA A 68 23.14 -5.54 22.14
N ARG A 69 23.14 -5.01 20.91
CA ARG A 69 23.91 -3.80 20.57
C ARG A 69 23.40 -2.56 21.29
N LEU A 70 22.08 -2.41 21.41
CA LEU A 70 21.43 -1.28 22.07
C LEU A 70 21.74 -1.20 23.56
N VAL A 71 21.79 -2.35 24.26
CA VAL A 71 22.12 -2.43 25.69
C VAL A 71 23.61 -2.53 25.98
N SER A 72 24.47 -2.50 24.96
CA SER A 72 25.91 -2.51 25.11
C SER A 72 26.48 -1.09 25.15
N TYR A 73 27.53 -0.87 25.94
CA TYR A 73 28.30 0.38 25.89
C TYR A 73 29.10 0.45 24.60
N SER A 74 28.99 1.57 23.89
CA SER A 74 29.83 1.84 22.73
C SER A 74 31.25 2.22 23.19
N LEU A 75 32.24 1.64 22.52
CA LEU A 75 33.65 2.05 22.64
C LEU A 75 33.92 3.36 21.90
N LEU A 76 33.06 3.71 20.92
CA LEU A 76 33.15 4.95 20.17
C LEU A 76 32.47 6.09 20.95
N PRO A 77 33.12 7.26 21.06
CA PRO A 77 32.54 8.42 21.72
C PRO A 77 31.33 8.95 20.95
N GLY A 78 30.42 9.60 21.66
CA GLY A 78 29.23 10.21 21.07
C GLY A 78 27.96 9.35 21.21
N ARG A 79 26.85 9.89 20.71
CA ARG A 79 25.52 9.28 20.80
C ARG A 79 25.40 8.12 19.81
N GLN A 80 24.88 6.97 20.23
CA GLN A 80 24.56 5.88 19.30
C GLN A 80 23.07 5.88 19.00
N ILE A 81 22.72 5.95 17.73
CA ILE A 81 21.33 5.89 17.28
C ILE A 81 21.15 4.60 16.49
N TYR A 82 20.18 3.78 16.86
CA TYR A 82 19.79 2.57 16.14
C TYR A 82 18.44 2.83 15.47
N ARG A 83 18.43 2.93 14.15
CA ARG A 83 17.22 3.11 13.35
C ARG A 83 16.83 1.78 12.74
N VAL A 84 15.69 1.23 13.15
CA VAL A 84 15.08 0.07 12.50
C VAL A 84 13.96 0.55 11.59
N THR A 85 14.20 0.44 10.29
CA THR A 85 13.23 0.77 9.24
C THR A 85 12.22 -0.37 9.09
N ASP A 86 10.94 -0.05 8.91
CA ASP A 86 9.86 -1.04 8.72
C ASP A 86 9.85 -2.19 9.74
N SER A 87 10.00 -1.83 11.02
CA SER A 87 10.15 -2.79 12.11
C SER A 87 8.96 -3.73 12.23
N ARG A 88 9.27 -5.03 12.17
CA ARG A 88 8.29 -6.12 12.29
C ARG A 88 7.93 -6.46 13.74
N ILE A 89 8.53 -5.79 14.72
CA ILE A 89 8.29 -6.05 16.16
C ILE A 89 6.84 -5.80 16.58
N PHE A 90 6.08 -5.03 15.79
CA PHE A 90 4.65 -4.76 16.00
C PHE A 90 3.73 -5.65 15.16
N HIS A 91 4.26 -6.52 14.31
CA HIS A 91 3.45 -7.43 13.52
C HIS A 91 2.74 -8.43 14.44
N SER A 92 1.43 -8.58 14.25
CA SER A 92 0.56 -9.36 15.14
C SER A 92 0.25 -10.77 14.60
N LYS A 93 -0.45 -11.55 15.44
CA LYS A 93 -0.86 -12.95 15.25
C LYS A 93 -1.58 -13.25 13.91
N THR A 94 -2.07 -12.25 13.18
CA THR A 94 -2.65 -12.40 11.83
C THR A 94 -1.65 -12.87 10.77
N ILE A 95 -0.34 -12.68 10.99
CA ILE A 95 0.70 -13.24 10.11
C ILE A 95 0.86 -14.75 10.34
N ILE A 96 0.66 -15.25 11.58
CA ILE A 96 0.83 -16.66 11.93
C ILE A 96 -0.10 -17.54 11.09
N SER A 97 -1.36 -17.12 10.90
CA SER A 97 -2.31 -17.81 10.02
C SER A 97 -1.83 -17.83 8.55
N LYS A 98 -1.30 -16.72 8.02
CA LYS A 98 -0.72 -16.69 6.65
C LYS A 98 0.56 -17.54 6.52
N ILE A 99 1.37 -17.58 7.57
CA ILE A 99 2.57 -18.43 7.64
C ILE A 99 2.15 -19.91 7.65
N TRP A 100 1.10 -20.27 8.39
CA TRP A 100 0.52 -21.61 8.38
C TRP A 100 0.03 -22.00 6.98
N ASP A 101 -0.74 -21.16 6.31
CA ASP A 101 -1.23 -21.42 4.95
C ASP A 101 -0.07 -21.64 3.96
N LYS A 102 1.02 -20.89 4.12
CA LYS A 102 2.24 -21.03 3.32
C LYS A 102 2.97 -22.34 3.62
N ALA A 103 3.02 -22.75 4.90
CA ALA A 103 3.60 -24.03 5.31
C ALA A 103 2.81 -25.19 4.71
N LEU A 104 1.48 -25.17 4.85
CA LEU A 104 0.57 -26.18 4.32
C LEU A 104 0.69 -26.31 2.79
N LYS A 105 0.66 -25.18 2.06
CA LYS A 105 0.88 -25.18 0.61
C LYS A 105 2.25 -25.70 0.21
N SER A 106 3.31 -25.38 0.97
CA SER A 106 4.66 -25.87 0.67
C SER A 106 4.77 -27.38 0.87
N TYR A 107 4.14 -27.91 1.93
CA TYR A 107 4.07 -29.33 2.21
C TYR A 107 3.29 -30.09 1.12
N GLN A 108 2.10 -29.61 0.76
CA GLN A 108 1.27 -30.19 -0.31
C GLN A 108 1.98 -30.20 -1.68
N ASN A 109 2.88 -29.25 -1.91
CA ASN A 109 3.68 -29.17 -3.14
C ASN A 109 5.03 -29.92 -3.06
N ASN A 110 5.22 -30.81 -2.07
CA ASN A 110 6.47 -31.56 -1.83
C ASN A 110 7.73 -30.68 -1.70
N ARG A 111 7.61 -29.54 -1.00
CA ARG A 111 8.74 -28.62 -0.71
C ARG A 111 9.02 -28.59 0.80
N PRO A 112 9.67 -29.63 1.37
CA PRO A 112 9.83 -29.80 2.81
C PRO A 112 10.64 -28.68 3.48
N ASP A 113 11.70 -28.16 2.84
CA ASP A 113 12.51 -27.08 3.41
C ASP A 113 11.75 -25.75 3.55
N SER A 114 10.87 -25.45 2.58
CA SER A 114 10.03 -24.25 2.62
C SER A 114 8.93 -24.37 3.68
N ALA A 115 8.37 -25.57 3.84
CA ALA A 115 7.42 -25.88 4.90
C ALA A 115 8.09 -25.74 6.28
N LYS A 116 9.28 -26.33 6.46
CA LYS A 116 10.09 -26.23 7.69
C LYS A 116 10.37 -24.79 8.10
N LYS A 117 10.89 -23.96 7.18
CA LYS A 117 11.17 -22.53 7.46
C LYS A 117 9.92 -21.78 7.92
N SER A 118 8.79 -22.06 7.30
CA SER A 118 7.52 -21.40 7.63
C SER A 118 6.99 -21.88 8.99
N LEU A 119 7.06 -23.18 9.29
CA LEU A 119 6.68 -23.74 10.59
C LEU A 119 7.57 -23.22 11.72
N HIS A 120 8.89 -23.12 11.51
CA HIS A 120 9.80 -22.52 12.50
C HIS A 120 9.44 -21.06 12.81
N ALA A 121 9.19 -20.25 11.78
CA ALA A 121 8.74 -18.88 11.95
C ALA A 121 7.42 -18.79 12.74
N MET A 122 6.51 -19.75 12.52
CA MET A 122 5.24 -19.84 13.26
C MET A 122 5.47 -20.13 14.76
N ILE A 123 6.28 -21.14 15.07
CA ILE A 123 6.57 -21.55 16.45
C ILE A 123 7.32 -20.45 17.21
N GLN A 124 8.27 -19.78 16.56
CA GLN A 124 8.98 -18.64 17.13
C GLN A 124 8.04 -17.46 17.41
N ALA A 125 7.17 -17.10 16.45
CA ALA A 125 6.20 -16.03 16.63
C ALA A 125 5.18 -16.33 17.74
N ALA A 126 4.86 -17.61 17.95
CA ALA A 126 3.97 -18.08 19.00
C ALA A 126 4.66 -18.28 20.36
N GLY A 127 6.00 -18.29 20.41
CA GLY A 127 6.78 -18.53 21.63
C GLY A 127 6.62 -19.94 22.21
N ILE A 128 6.30 -20.94 21.38
CA ILE A 128 6.10 -22.33 21.81
C ILE A 128 7.43 -23.09 21.77
N THR A 129 7.64 -23.98 22.74
CA THR A 129 8.75 -24.94 22.71
C THR A 129 8.25 -26.29 22.20
N ILE A 130 8.97 -26.89 21.24
CA ILE A 130 8.68 -28.25 20.75
C ILE A 130 9.23 -29.27 21.74
N ALA A 131 8.38 -29.73 22.65
CA ALA A 131 8.76 -30.70 23.69
C ALA A 131 8.72 -32.13 23.16
N ASN A 132 7.64 -32.48 22.44
CA ASN A 132 7.33 -33.83 21.99
C ASN A 132 7.07 -33.90 20.48
N ALA A 133 7.05 -35.11 19.92
CA ALA A 133 6.85 -35.37 18.50
C ALA A 133 5.42 -35.10 17.99
N ASP A 134 4.52 -34.67 18.88
CA ASP A 134 3.10 -34.39 18.64
C ASP A 134 2.66 -33.06 19.29
N THR A 135 3.61 -32.14 19.50
CA THR A 135 3.40 -30.88 20.24
C THR A 135 2.21 -30.08 19.70
N LEU A 136 2.07 -29.90 18.38
CA LEU A 136 0.95 -29.17 17.78
C LEU A 136 -0.36 -29.95 17.87
N THR A 137 -0.31 -31.25 17.63
CA THR A 137 -1.48 -32.14 17.67
C THR A 137 -2.16 -32.08 19.05
N GLN A 138 -1.38 -32.06 20.13
CA GLN A 138 -1.90 -32.08 21.50
C GLN A 138 -2.49 -30.75 22.00
N ILE A 139 -2.25 -29.62 21.33
CA ILE A 139 -2.78 -28.32 21.78
C ILE A 139 -4.32 -28.31 21.65
N PRO A 140 -5.09 -28.10 22.73
CA PRO A 140 -6.55 -28.01 22.67
C PRO A 140 -7.01 -26.83 21.81
N GLU A 141 -8.18 -26.91 21.16
CA GLU A 141 -8.69 -25.86 20.23
C GLU A 141 -8.76 -24.47 20.88
N ALA A 142 -9.25 -24.39 22.11
CA ALA A 142 -9.34 -23.14 22.85
C ALA A 142 -7.96 -22.50 23.14
N GLU A 143 -6.94 -23.33 23.38
CA GLU A 143 -5.57 -22.90 23.60
C GLU A 143 -4.87 -22.56 22.28
N TRP A 144 -5.13 -23.32 21.22
CA TRP A 144 -4.63 -23.04 19.88
C TRP A 144 -5.02 -21.63 19.43
N LYS A 145 -6.31 -21.30 19.50
CA LYS A 145 -6.82 -19.98 19.12
C LYS A 145 -6.22 -18.86 19.96
N LYS A 146 -5.96 -19.10 21.25
CA LYS A 146 -5.31 -18.15 22.15
C LYS A 146 -3.85 -17.89 21.75
N VAL A 147 -3.11 -18.96 21.43
CA VAL A 147 -1.69 -18.89 21.13
C VAL A 147 -1.44 -18.35 19.72
N PHE A 148 -2.06 -18.96 18.71
CA PHE A 148 -1.80 -18.66 17.30
C PHE A 148 -2.73 -17.61 16.69
N GLY A 149 -3.88 -17.32 17.33
CA GLY A 149 -4.80 -16.27 16.87
C GLY A 149 -5.72 -16.65 15.72
N PHE A 150 -5.81 -17.93 15.36
CA PHE A 150 -6.76 -18.48 14.37
C PHE A 150 -7.29 -19.83 14.84
N GLU A 151 -8.35 -20.35 14.20
CA GLU A 151 -8.94 -21.66 14.56
C GLU A 151 -7.95 -22.80 14.31
N LYS A 152 -8.02 -23.85 15.13
CA LYS A 152 -7.19 -25.05 14.91
C LYS A 152 -7.56 -25.66 13.55
N PRO A 153 -6.59 -25.90 12.65
CA PRO A 153 -6.88 -26.48 11.35
C PRO A 153 -7.54 -27.86 11.48
N GLU A 154 -8.55 -28.11 10.66
CA GLU A 154 -9.16 -29.43 10.54
C GLU A 154 -8.19 -30.39 9.82
N GLY A 155 -8.04 -31.61 10.34
CA GLY A 155 -7.21 -32.65 9.75
C GLY A 155 -5.99 -33.04 10.58
N ASP A 156 -5.17 -33.93 10.01
CA ASP A 156 -3.97 -34.45 10.66
C ASP A 156 -2.83 -33.42 10.67
N LEU A 157 -2.34 -33.08 11.86
CA LEU A 157 -1.21 -32.17 12.07
C LEU A 157 0.13 -32.91 12.19
N GLY A 158 0.12 -34.25 12.12
CA GLY A 158 1.29 -35.11 12.26
C GLY A 158 2.42 -34.79 11.28
N TRP A 159 2.10 -34.27 10.10
CA TRP A 159 3.12 -33.80 9.14
C TRP A 159 3.90 -32.59 9.65
N ALA A 160 3.23 -31.63 10.28
CA ALA A 160 3.84 -30.42 10.78
C ALA A 160 4.68 -30.74 12.02
N ASP A 161 4.12 -31.59 12.89
CA ASP A 161 4.80 -32.13 14.06
C ASP A 161 6.06 -32.92 13.70
N ALA A 162 6.01 -33.81 12.70
CA ALA A 162 7.16 -34.55 12.22
C ALA A 162 8.29 -33.64 11.70
N ILE A 163 7.95 -32.62 10.90
CA ILE A 163 8.93 -31.64 10.38
C ILE A 163 9.58 -30.84 11.51
N LEU A 164 8.78 -30.39 12.48
CA LEU A 164 9.26 -29.62 13.62
C LEU A 164 10.14 -30.46 14.55
N PHE A 165 9.74 -31.69 14.84
CA PHE A 165 10.47 -32.58 15.73
C PHE A 165 11.80 -33.04 15.13
N GLN A 166 11.83 -33.37 13.83
CA GLN A 166 13.07 -33.70 13.11
C GLN A 166 14.08 -32.55 13.06
N SER A 167 13.62 -31.31 13.25
CA SER A 167 14.45 -30.11 13.20
C SER A 167 14.62 -29.40 14.53
N ARG A 168 14.24 -30.06 15.64
CA ARG A 168 14.25 -29.47 17.00
C ARG A 168 15.65 -29.05 17.47
N ASP A 169 16.68 -29.79 17.06
CA ASP A 169 18.07 -29.54 17.48
C ASP A 169 18.78 -28.46 16.64
N GLU A 170 18.20 -28.08 15.49
CA GLU A 170 18.67 -26.96 14.67
C GLU A 170 18.05 -25.61 15.08
N ALA A 171 16.92 -25.65 15.79
CA ALA A 171 16.27 -24.47 16.33
C ALA A 171 16.96 -24.07 17.65
N LYS A 172 17.91 -23.14 17.60
CA LYS A 172 18.45 -22.50 18.81
C LYS A 172 17.30 -21.93 19.65
N GLN A 173 17.09 -22.52 20.83
CA GLN A 173 16.28 -21.94 21.90
C GLN A 173 16.74 -20.51 22.17
N THR A 174 15.85 -19.54 21.93
CA THR A 174 16.03 -18.19 22.45
C THR A 174 14.80 -17.85 23.28
N SER A 175 15.07 -17.76 24.58
CA SER A 175 14.19 -17.57 25.73
C SER A 175 13.56 -16.19 25.80
N ALA A 176 12.37 -16.10 26.41
CA ALA A 176 11.57 -14.90 26.68
C ALA A 176 11.02 -14.21 25.41
N SER A 177 9.71 -13.89 25.44
CA SER A 177 9.06 -13.07 24.41
C SER A 177 9.94 -11.85 24.14
N LEU A 178 10.42 -11.68 22.91
CA LEU A 178 11.25 -10.57 22.47
C LEU A 178 10.74 -9.22 23.01
N VAL A 179 9.42 -9.05 23.04
CA VAL A 179 8.72 -7.89 23.61
C VAL A 179 9.09 -7.66 25.08
N ASP A 180 9.14 -8.70 25.90
CA ASP A 180 9.48 -8.60 27.32
C ASP A 180 10.95 -8.21 27.51
N GLN A 181 11.85 -8.68 26.62
CA GLN A 181 13.26 -8.27 26.66
C GLN A 181 13.43 -6.78 26.31
N TYR A 182 12.73 -6.30 25.27
CA TYR A 182 12.74 -4.87 24.92
C TYR A 182 12.14 -4.01 26.05
N ILE A 183 11.03 -4.44 26.66
CA ILE A 183 10.41 -3.75 27.79
C ILE A 183 11.38 -3.69 28.98
N ALA A 184 11.99 -4.82 29.35
CA ALA A 184 12.93 -4.88 30.47
C ALA A 184 14.19 -4.03 30.22
N ALA A 185 14.66 -3.95 28.96
CA ALA A 185 15.77 -3.08 28.59
C ALA A 185 15.39 -1.59 28.68
N LEU A 186 14.17 -1.23 28.26
CA LEU A 186 13.65 0.13 28.36
C LEU A 186 13.44 0.57 29.81
N ASP A 187 12.92 -0.31 30.68
CA ASP A 187 12.75 -0.03 32.11
C ASP A 187 14.09 0.27 32.80
N LYS A 188 15.18 -0.38 32.36
CA LYS A 188 16.54 -0.11 32.84
C LYS A 188 17.17 1.14 32.22
N GLY A 189 16.66 1.59 31.07
CA GLY A 189 17.29 2.58 30.21
C GLY A 189 18.44 2.01 29.39
N PHE A 190 18.76 2.68 28.28
CA PHE A 190 19.90 2.31 27.45
C PHE A 190 21.19 3.00 27.91
N PRO A 191 22.32 2.28 27.97
CA PRO A 191 23.58 2.84 28.40
C PRO A 191 24.09 3.92 27.44
N GLY A 192 24.89 4.85 27.96
CA GLY A 192 25.58 5.87 27.16
C GLY A 192 24.68 6.90 26.46
N GLY A 193 23.36 6.85 26.70
CA GLY A 193 22.40 7.66 25.96
C GLY A 193 22.12 7.12 24.56
N ASN A 194 22.25 5.80 24.35
CA ASN A 194 21.83 5.15 23.11
C ASN A 194 20.34 5.41 22.86
N ILE A 195 19.96 5.58 21.59
CA ILE A 195 18.59 5.88 21.18
C ILE A 195 18.11 4.83 20.19
N LEU A 196 16.90 4.33 20.38
CA LEU A 196 16.20 3.45 19.45
C LEU A 196 15.14 4.25 18.69
N ILE A 197 15.17 4.16 17.36
CA ILE A 197 14.15 4.73 16.49
C ILE A 197 13.53 3.59 15.67
N LEU A 198 12.23 3.39 15.83
CA LEU A 198 11.46 2.42 15.05
C LEU A 198 10.53 3.15 14.10
N THR A 199 10.50 2.72 12.84
CA THR A 199 9.43 3.09 11.90
C THR A 199 8.59 1.86 11.60
N ALA A 200 7.27 1.98 11.55
CA ALA A 200 6.39 0.87 11.16
C ALA A 200 5.18 1.38 10.37
N GLU A 201 4.77 0.68 9.30
CA GLU A 201 3.58 1.10 8.56
C GLU A 201 2.30 0.97 9.39
N THR A 202 2.20 -0.12 10.14
CA THR A 202 1.02 -0.43 10.97
C THR A 202 1.45 -0.91 12.35
N VAL A 203 0.60 -0.61 13.35
CA VAL A 203 0.81 -1.00 14.74
C VAL A 203 -0.50 -1.51 15.34
N ASP A 204 -0.48 -2.66 16.02
CA ASP A 204 -1.63 -3.09 16.81
C ASP A 204 -1.62 -2.37 18.17
N LYS A 205 -2.50 -1.38 18.32
CA LYS A 205 -2.59 -0.53 19.52
C LYS A 205 -2.92 -1.30 20.80
N ARG A 206 -3.38 -2.55 20.70
CA ARG A 206 -3.68 -3.44 21.85
C ARG A 206 -2.47 -4.25 22.28
N GLN A 207 -1.40 -4.31 21.47
CA GLN A 207 -0.20 -5.05 21.85
C GLN A 207 0.45 -4.46 23.10
N ARG A 208 1.04 -5.36 23.89
CA ARG A 208 1.75 -5.02 25.12
C ARG A 208 2.87 -4.01 24.87
N LEU A 209 3.69 -4.23 23.83
CA LEU A 209 4.78 -3.31 23.47
C LEU A 209 4.24 -1.92 23.17
N PHE A 210 3.24 -1.79 22.28
CA PHE A 210 2.65 -0.49 21.96
C PHE A 210 2.07 0.22 23.20
N THR A 211 1.36 -0.53 24.04
CA THR A 211 0.76 0.01 25.29
C THR A 211 1.84 0.49 26.26
N TYR A 212 2.98 -0.21 26.34
CA TYR A 212 4.14 0.18 27.12
C TYR A 212 4.80 1.44 26.55
N LEU A 213 5.08 1.46 25.23
CA LEU A 213 5.68 2.62 24.55
C LEU A 213 4.82 3.88 24.69
N LYS A 214 3.50 3.73 24.65
CA LYS A 214 2.59 4.85 24.88
C LYS A 214 2.81 5.49 26.25
N LYS A 215 3.29 4.76 27.25
CA LYS A 215 3.58 5.34 28.57
C LYS A 215 5.00 5.92 28.63
N ASN A 216 5.98 5.21 28.07
CA ASN A 216 7.41 5.41 28.36
C ASN A 216 8.26 5.93 27.18
N ALA A 217 7.70 6.07 25.98
CA ALA A 217 8.41 6.48 24.78
C ALA A 217 7.69 7.63 24.05
N THR A 218 8.37 8.25 23.10
CA THR A 218 7.77 9.25 22.19
C THR A 218 7.19 8.54 20.98
N ILE A 219 5.88 8.68 20.76
CA ILE A 219 5.18 8.09 19.61
C ILE A 219 4.69 9.20 18.69
N VAL A 220 5.06 9.12 17.42
CA VAL A 220 4.67 10.05 16.35
C VAL A 220 3.77 9.34 15.34
N ASP A 221 2.53 9.82 15.24
CA ASP A 221 1.53 9.36 14.29
C ASP A 221 1.73 10.07 12.94
N CYS A 222 2.23 9.31 11.98
CA CYS A 222 2.45 9.67 10.58
C CYS A 222 1.37 9.06 9.67
N SER A 223 0.24 8.60 10.22
CA SER A 223 -0.87 8.12 9.40
C SER A 223 -1.53 9.27 8.64
N VAL A 224 -1.80 9.01 7.36
CA VAL A 224 -2.65 9.88 6.54
C VAL A 224 -4.05 9.28 6.59
N ALA A 225 -5.08 10.12 6.73
CA ALA A 225 -6.45 9.63 6.78
C ALA A 225 -6.79 8.84 5.51
N GLU A 226 -7.00 7.53 5.64
CA GLU A 226 -7.47 6.69 4.53
C GLU A 226 -8.98 6.85 4.39
N GLY A 227 -9.44 7.44 3.28
CA GLY A 227 -10.86 7.52 2.98
C GLY A 227 -11.20 8.37 1.75
N ALA A 228 -12.26 7.98 1.06
CA ALA A 228 -12.82 8.71 -0.08
C ALA A 228 -13.75 9.89 0.32
N ASN A 229 -13.83 10.22 1.62
CA ASN A 229 -14.61 11.37 2.09
C ASN A 229 -13.82 12.67 1.84
N ASN A 230 -14.52 13.75 1.47
CA ASN A 230 -13.90 15.06 1.15
C ASN A 230 -12.92 15.57 2.22
N ALA A 231 -13.18 15.28 3.50
CA ALA A 231 -12.29 15.68 4.60
C ALA A 231 -10.93 14.94 4.58
N ALA A 232 -10.91 13.65 4.24
CA ALA A 232 -9.69 12.85 4.17
C ALA A 232 -8.83 13.22 2.94
N GLN A 233 -9.46 13.47 1.79
CA GLN A 233 -8.76 13.99 0.61
C GLN A 233 -8.18 15.39 0.84
N THR A 234 -8.90 16.25 1.57
CA THR A 234 -8.41 17.60 1.88
C THR A 234 -7.17 17.55 2.78
N GLU A 235 -7.18 16.68 3.79
CA GLU A 235 -6.03 16.49 4.68
C GLU A 235 -4.83 15.86 3.96
N GLN A 236 -5.07 14.82 3.15
CA GLN A 236 -4.02 14.19 2.33
C GLN A 236 -3.41 15.15 1.32
N LYS A 237 -4.25 15.94 0.62
CA LYS A 237 -3.78 17.00 -0.28
C LYS A 237 -2.93 18.02 0.46
N LYS A 238 -3.35 18.46 1.64
CA LYS A 238 -2.63 19.46 2.44
C LYS A 238 -1.24 18.96 2.84
N VAL A 239 -1.14 17.74 3.38
CA VAL A 239 0.15 17.14 3.78
C VAL A 239 1.12 17.03 2.60
N LEU A 240 0.62 16.57 1.44
CA LEU A 240 1.45 16.43 0.26
C LEU A 240 1.84 17.77 -0.37
N GLN A 241 0.95 18.75 -0.32
CA GLN A 241 1.24 20.10 -0.78
C GLN A 241 2.28 20.78 0.11
N GLU A 242 2.19 20.63 1.44
CA GLU A 242 3.21 21.11 2.38
C GLU A 242 4.58 20.48 2.08
N MET A 243 4.60 19.17 1.80
CA MET A 243 5.81 18.45 1.41
C MET A 243 6.42 19.00 0.11
N MET A 244 5.60 19.17 -0.94
CA MET A 244 6.04 19.76 -2.20
C MET A 244 6.63 21.16 -2.00
N LEU A 245 5.90 22.05 -1.31
CA LEU A 245 6.32 23.42 -1.07
C LEU A 245 7.60 23.48 -0.26
N ARG A 246 7.78 22.57 0.70
CA ARG A 246 9.00 22.46 1.49
C ARG A 246 10.19 22.03 0.63
N THR A 247 10.05 20.97 -0.19
CA THR A 247 11.12 20.55 -1.11
C THR A 247 11.50 21.71 -2.05
N VAL A 248 10.52 22.41 -2.62
CA VAL A 248 10.77 23.60 -3.46
C VAL A 248 11.55 24.68 -2.70
N ALA A 249 11.20 24.92 -1.44
CA ALA A 249 11.88 25.90 -0.58
C ALA A 249 13.30 25.49 -0.16
N GLU A 250 13.58 24.20 0.04
CA GLU A 250 14.92 23.68 0.36
C GLU A 250 15.93 24.00 -0.76
N PHE A 251 15.46 24.03 -2.01
CA PHE A 251 16.24 24.47 -3.17
C PHE A 251 16.18 25.99 -3.42
N LYS A 252 15.63 26.76 -2.48
CA LYS A 252 15.49 28.23 -2.54
C LYS A 252 14.66 28.70 -3.76
N LYS A 253 13.68 27.92 -4.17
CA LYS A 253 12.79 28.24 -5.30
C LYS A 253 11.36 28.52 -4.83
N LYS A 254 10.55 28.99 -5.77
CA LYS A 254 9.09 29.14 -5.63
C LYS A 254 8.40 28.41 -6.78
N ILE A 255 7.15 28.04 -6.59
CA ILE A 255 6.32 27.40 -7.61
C ILE A 255 5.03 28.19 -7.82
N ASP A 256 4.62 28.36 -9.08
CA ASP A 256 3.33 28.97 -9.43
C ASP A 256 2.18 28.16 -8.79
N PRO A 257 1.25 28.78 -8.05
CA PRO A 257 0.09 28.09 -7.48
C PRO A 257 -0.71 27.26 -8.50
N ARG A 258 -0.80 27.72 -9.76
CA ARG A 258 -1.47 26.97 -10.84
C ARG A 258 -0.70 25.71 -11.22
N ALA A 259 0.63 25.74 -11.12
CA ALA A 259 1.47 24.56 -11.32
C ALA A 259 1.32 23.56 -10.17
N VAL A 260 1.10 24.02 -8.93
CA VAL A 260 0.79 23.13 -7.81
C VAL A 260 -0.52 22.37 -8.04
N GLU A 261 -1.59 23.07 -8.45
CA GLU A 261 -2.87 22.43 -8.75
C GLU A 261 -2.74 21.40 -9.89
N ALA A 262 -2.16 21.81 -11.02
CA ALA A 262 -1.95 20.94 -12.17
C ALA A 262 -0.99 19.77 -11.87
N PHE A 263 -0.06 19.93 -10.92
CA PHE A 263 0.82 18.85 -10.47
C PHE A 263 0.03 17.74 -9.80
N PHE A 264 -0.83 18.09 -8.84
CA PHE A 264 -1.65 17.09 -8.12
C PHE A 264 -2.69 16.44 -9.03
N GLU A 265 -3.20 17.15 -10.04
CA GLU A 265 -4.05 16.55 -11.08
C GLU A 265 -3.33 15.48 -11.92
N ARG A 266 -1.99 15.55 -12.05
CA ARG A 266 -1.20 14.63 -12.90
C ARG A 266 -0.47 13.54 -12.13
N VAL A 267 -0.01 13.83 -10.93
CA VAL A 267 0.79 12.94 -10.08
C VAL A 267 -0.09 12.18 -9.09
N GLY A 268 -1.28 12.70 -8.78
CA GLY A 268 -2.16 12.17 -7.76
C GLY A 268 -1.64 12.42 -6.34
N PHE A 269 -2.22 11.73 -5.37
CA PHE A 269 -1.97 11.96 -3.94
C PHE A 269 -1.07 10.87 -3.34
N HIS A 270 0.08 10.63 -3.95
CA HIS A 270 1.04 9.60 -3.54
C HIS A 270 2.35 10.24 -3.03
N PRO A 271 2.72 10.11 -1.74
CA PRO A 271 3.89 10.77 -1.16
C PRO A 271 5.19 10.59 -1.95
N VAL A 272 5.54 9.34 -2.27
CA VAL A 272 6.77 9.02 -3.02
C VAL A 272 6.78 9.66 -4.41
N ALA A 273 5.64 9.61 -5.12
CA ALA A 273 5.52 10.21 -6.45
C ALA A 273 5.60 11.74 -6.38
N VAL A 274 4.94 12.36 -5.39
CA VAL A 274 5.00 13.81 -5.17
C VAL A 274 6.43 14.24 -4.89
N ALA A 275 7.16 13.54 -4.01
CA ALA A 275 8.56 13.85 -3.72
C ALA A 275 9.43 13.76 -4.97
N THR A 276 9.36 12.61 -5.66
CA THR A 276 10.17 12.32 -6.85
C THR A 276 9.91 13.32 -7.98
N GLU A 277 8.65 13.60 -8.30
CA GLU A 277 8.30 14.52 -9.39
C GLU A 277 8.58 15.98 -9.01
N THR A 278 8.50 16.35 -7.73
CA THR A 278 8.91 17.68 -7.25
C THR A 278 10.41 17.90 -7.40
N GLU A 279 11.24 16.93 -6.99
CA GLU A 279 12.69 16.99 -7.17
C GLU A 279 13.08 17.11 -8.64
N LYS A 280 12.45 16.32 -9.51
CA LYS A 280 12.65 16.44 -10.97
C LYS A 280 12.33 17.83 -11.50
N LEU A 281 11.22 18.42 -11.07
CA LEU A 281 10.85 19.78 -11.48
C LEU A 281 11.87 20.81 -11.01
N VAL A 282 12.28 20.71 -9.76
CA VAL A 282 13.28 21.59 -9.18
C VAL A 282 14.59 21.50 -9.95
N HIS A 283 15.06 20.29 -10.28
CA HIS A 283 16.29 20.09 -11.05
C HIS A 283 16.16 20.55 -12.50
N TYR A 284 15.04 20.25 -13.18
CA TYR A 284 14.80 20.68 -14.56
C TYR A 284 14.87 22.20 -14.73
N VAL A 285 14.35 22.93 -13.76
CA VAL A 285 14.31 24.41 -13.79
C VAL A 285 15.71 25.03 -13.65
N GLY A 286 16.73 24.26 -13.25
CA GLY A 286 18.13 24.72 -13.19
C GLY A 286 18.33 25.83 -12.17
N ASP A 287 18.94 26.96 -12.55
CA ASP A 287 19.17 28.07 -11.63
C ASP A 287 17.97 29.03 -11.50
N ARG A 288 16.91 28.85 -12.30
CA ARG A 288 15.75 29.75 -12.26
C ARG A 288 15.04 29.67 -10.90
N PRO A 289 14.63 30.81 -10.32
CA PRO A 289 14.03 30.85 -8.98
C PRO A 289 12.56 30.43 -8.95
N ASN A 290 11.87 30.42 -10.09
CA ASN A 290 10.44 30.15 -10.18
C ASN A 290 10.16 28.96 -11.12
N ILE A 291 9.42 27.98 -10.61
CA ILE A 291 8.87 26.85 -11.35
C ILE A 291 7.51 27.27 -11.91
N THR A 292 7.36 27.21 -13.23
CA THR A 292 6.15 27.65 -13.95
C THR A 292 5.24 26.47 -14.32
N LEU A 293 4.02 26.76 -14.76
CA LEU A 293 3.11 25.75 -15.30
C LEU A 293 3.64 25.11 -16.59
N ASP A 294 4.43 25.84 -17.38
CA ASP A 294 5.05 25.32 -18.60
C ASP A 294 6.18 24.33 -18.25
N ASP A 295 6.95 24.61 -17.20
CA ASP A 295 7.95 23.67 -16.67
C ASP A 295 7.31 22.37 -16.20
N LEU A 296 6.19 22.47 -15.47
CA LEU A 296 5.38 21.31 -15.12
C LEU A 296 4.93 20.56 -16.37
N THR A 297 4.45 21.29 -17.37
CA THR A 297 3.88 20.69 -18.57
C THR A 297 4.92 19.93 -19.40
N ALA A 298 6.15 20.43 -19.42
CA ALA A 298 7.28 19.78 -20.07
C ALA A 298 7.79 18.54 -19.31
N MET A 299 7.84 18.59 -17.98
CA MET A 299 8.48 17.53 -17.18
C MET A 299 7.54 16.44 -16.68
N VAL A 300 6.37 16.83 -16.19
CA VAL A 300 5.41 15.89 -15.60
C VAL A 300 4.40 15.53 -16.67
N GLY A 301 4.76 14.51 -17.46
CA GLY A 301 3.82 13.83 -18.34
C GLY A 301 2.65 13.26 -17.54
N ARG A 302 1.44 13.27 -18.11
CA ARG A 302 0.28 12.59 -17.50
C ARG A 302 0.70 11.15 -17.20
N ASN A 303 0.45 10.67 -15.99
CA ASN A 303 0.83 9.31 -15.65
C ASN A 303 0.12 8.32 -16.61
N ARG A 304 0.78 7.19 -16.89
CA ARG A 304 0.32 6.21 -17.90
C ARG A 304 -1.07 5.67 -17.57
N GLU A 305 -1.43 5.61 -16.30
CA GLU A 305 -2.72 5.11 -15.84
C GLU A 305 -3.85 6.11 -16.11
N ASP A 306 -3.65 7.39 -15.80
CA ASP A 306 -4.59 8.50 -16.05
C ASP A 306 -4.81 8.71 -17.54
N ALA A 307 -3.76 8.61 -18.37
CA ALA A 307 -3.90 8.72 -19.81
C ALA A 307 -4.74 7.56 -20.39
N LEU A 308 -4.60 6.35 -19.83
CA LEU A 308 -5.42 5.19 -20.17
C LEU A 308 -6.87 5.35 -19.65
N TYR A 309 -7.07 5.93 -18.47
CA TYR A 309 -8.40 6.27 -17.96
C TYR A 309 -9.10 7.32 -18.82
N GLU A 310 -8.39 8.38 -19.21
CA GLU A 310 -8.91 9.44 -20.08
C GLU A 310 -9.36 8.89 -21.45
N LEU A 311 -8.60 7.93 -22.00
CA LEU A 311 -8.99 7.21 -23.21
C LEU A 311 -10.30 6.45 -23.02
N THR A 312 -10.44 5.69 -21.92
CA THR A 312 -11.68 4.95 -21.63
C THR A 312 -12.87 5.89 -21.39
N ASP A 313 -12.67 7.03 -20.71
CA ASP A 313 -13.72 8.04 -20.49
C ASP A 313 -14.19 8.66 -21.80
N ALA A 314 -13.26 9.12 -22.64
CA ALA A 314 -13.57 9.69 -23.96
C ALA A 314 -14.33 8.69 -24.86
N PHE A 315 -13.87 7.43 -24.87
CA PHE A 315 -14.55 6.34 -25.56
C PHE A 315 -15.96 6.13 -25.03
N SER A 316 -16.12 6.10 -23.71
CA SER A 316 -17.41 5.89 -23.05
C SER A 316 -18.42 7.01 -23.30
N LYS A 317 -17.93 8.22 -23.59
CA LYS A 317 -18.73 9.39 -24.00
C LYS A 317 -18.96 9.44 -25.52
N ARG A 318 -18.55 8.40 -26.25
CA ARG A 318 -18.66 8.26 -27.72
C ARG A 318 -17.95 9.39 -28.48
N GLN A 319 -16.91 9.97 -27.88
CA GLN A 319 -16.12 11.05 -28.48
C GLN A 319 -15.02 10.45 -29.36
N LEU A 320 -15.38 9.96 -30.55
CA LEU A 320 -14.43 9.27 -31.44
C LEU A 320 -13.20 10.12 -31.74
N GLY A 321 -13.38 11.39 -32.16
CA GLY A 321 -12.25 12.28 -32.45
C GLY A 321 -11.30 12.45 -31.26
N LYS A 322 -11.83 12.70 -30.06
CA LYS A 322 -11.03 12.80 -28.84
C LYS A 322 -10.32 11.47 -28.52
N SER A 323 -11.01 10.35 -28.69
CA SER A 323 -10.47 9.01 -28.44
C SER A 323 -9.27 8.70 -29.35
N LEU A 324 -9.34 9.08 -30.64
CA LEU A 324 -8.24 8.90 -31.58
C LEU A 324 -7.05 9.80 -31.26
N VAL A 325 -7.27 11.06 -30.86
CA VAL A 325 -6.19 11.95 -30.41
C VAL A 325 -5.49 11.41 -29.17
N LEU A 326 -6.24 10.90 -28.18
CA LEU A 326 -5.68 10.29 -26.98
C LEU A 326 -4.92 9.00 -27.30
N LEU A 327 -5.43 8.19 -28.23
CA LEU A 327 -4.76 6.99 -28.71
C LEU A 327 -3.39 7.31 -29.34
N SER A 328 -3.31 8.31 -30.24
CA SER A 328 -2.05 8.75 -30.84
C SER A 328 -1.03 9.17 -29.78
N ARG A 329 -1.46 10.01 -28.83
CA ARG A 329 -0.60 10.50 -27.74
C ARG A 329 -0.06 9.36 -26.88
N LEU A 330 -0.88 8.38 -26.54
CA LEU A 330 -0.44 7.20 -25.77
C LEU A 330 0.65 6.43 -26.54
N GLN A 331 0.50 6.26 -27.85
CA GLN A 331 1.51 5.57 -28.66
C GLN A 331 2.80 6.38 -28.81
N GLU A 332 2.71 7.71 -29.00
CA GLU A 332 3.85 8.63 -29.01
C GLU A 332 4.63 8.59 -27.69
N GLN A 333 3.93 8.39 -26.56
CA GLN A 333 4.51 8.19 -25.23
C GLN A 333 5.07 6.77 -25.01
N GLY A 334 5.13 5.92 -26.03
CA GLY A 334 5.69 4.57 -25.96
C GLY A 334 4.77 3.53 -25.31
N VAL A 335 3.48 3.82 -25.13
CA VAL A 335 2.52 2.84 -24.60
C VAL A 335 2.24 1.80 -25.69
N HIS A 336 2.69 0.57 -25.44
CA HIS A 336 2.48 -0.54 -26.37
C HIS A 336 0.98 -0.83 -26.60
N GLY A 337 0.58 -1.13 -27.83
CA GLY A 337 -0.82 -1.36 -28.22
C GLY A 337 -1.51 -2.49 -27.45
N LEU A 338 -0.77 -3.54 -27.08
CA LEU A 338 -1.31 -4.61 -26.21
C LEU A 338 -1.70 -4.11 -24.82
N ALA A 339 -0.99 -3.11 -24.27
CA ALA A 339 -1.37 -2.51 -22.99
C ALA A 339 -2.68 -1.73 -23.13
N ILE A 340 -2.85 -0.97 -24.22
CA ILE A 340 -4.08 -0.25 -24.54
C ILE A 340 -5.26 -1.23 -24.70
N LEU A 341 -5.07 -2.33 -25.45
CA LEU A 341 -6.09 -3.38 -25.57
C LEU A 341 -6.39 -4.07 -24.23
N SER A 342 -5.39 -4.28 -23.36
CA SER A 342 -5.61 -4.82 -22.02
C SER A 342 -6.52 -3.93 -21.17
N THR A 343 -6.26 -2.61 -21.18
CA THR A 343 -7.12 -1.63 -20.51
C THR A 343 -8.55 -1.66 -21.05
N MET A 344 -8.70 -1.65 -22.37
CA MET A 344 -10.02 -1.75 -23.01
C MET A 344 -10.72 -3.07 -22.68
N ARG A 345 -9.98 -4.19 -22.58
CA ARG A 345 -10.54 -5.49 -22.19
C ARG A 345 -11.10 -5.45 -20.77
N ASN A 346 -10.33 -4.92 -19.83
CA ASN A 346 -10.75 -4.81 -18.43
C ASN A 346 -11.98 -3.91 -18.31
N PHE A 347 -11.97 -2.76 -19.00
CA PHE A 347 -13.11 -1.84 -19.07
C PHE A 347 -14.37 -2.51 -19.62
N LEU A 348 -14.29 -3.15 -20.80
CA LEU A 348 -15.43 -3.81 -21.45
C LEU A 348 -15.97 -5.00 -20.64
N ARG A 349 -15.07 -5.81 -20.07
CA ARG A 349 -15.46 -6.94 -19.21
C ARG A 349 -16.20 -6.46 -17.97
N LYS A 350 -15.71 -5.41 -17.32
CA LYS A 350 -16.35 -4.80 -16.14
C LYS A 350 -17.75 -4.29 -16.48
N LEU A 351 -17.91 -3.57 -17.59
CA LEU A 351 -19.23 -3.11 -18.05
C LEU A 351 -20.17 -4.29 -18.35
N LEU A 352 -19.68 -5.36 -18.97
CA LEU A 352 -20.49 -6.53 -19.29
C LEU A 352 -21.01 -7.22 -18.03
N ILE A 353 -20.15 -7.39 -17.04
CA ILE A 353 -20.51 -8.00 -15.75
C ILE A 353 -21.55 -7.13 -15.03
N TYR A 354 -21.30 -5.83 -14.90
CA TYR A 354 -22.26 -4.93 -14.24
C TYR A 354 -23.59 -4.88 -14.97
N ARG A 355 -23.56 -4.85 -16.32
CA ARG A 355 -24.79 -4.90 -17.10
C ARG A 355 -25.54 -6.22 -16.93
N SER A 356 -24.85 -7.36 -16.83
CA SER A 356 -25.50 -8.64 -16.56
C SER A 356 -26.12 -8.69 -15.15
N LEU A 357 -25.46 -8.12 -14.14
CA LEU A 357 -26.01 -8.04 -12.78
C LEU A 357 -27.28 -7.18 -12.74
N GLN A 358 -27.34 -6.11 -13.52
CA GLN A 358 -28.56 -5.29 -13.67
C GLN A 358 -29.71 -6.00 -14.39
N MET A 359 -29.42 -7.03 -15.17
CA MET A 359 -30.44 -7.87 -15.82
C MET A 359 -30.94 -9.00 -14.91
N GLY A 360 -30.31 -9.20 -13.75
CA GLY A 360 -30.75 -10.15 -12.75
C GLY A 360 -32.11 -9.77 -12.15
N THR A 361 -32.82 -10.77 -11.62
CA THR A 361 -34.13 -10.59 -11.00
C THR A 361 -34.04 -10.14 -9.54
N SER A 362 -32.91 -10.37 -8.86
CA SER A 362 -32.72 -10.03 -7.45
C SER A 362 -31.25 -9.68 -7.14
N PRO A 363 -30.95 -8.48 -6.59
CA PRO A 363 -31.85 -7.34 -6.44
C PRO A 363 -32.21 -6.72 -7.81
N PRO A 364 -33.44 -6.21 -8.01
CA PRO A 364 -33.82 -5.59 -9.28
C PRO A 364 -33.15 -4.23 -9.47
N TRP A 365 -32.54 -4.01 -10.64
CA TRP A 365 -32.02 -2.70 -11.00
C TRP A 365 -33.13 -1.79 -11.52
N GLN A 366 -33.26 -0.59 -10.96
CA GLN A 366 -34.27 0.40 -11.37
C GLN A 366 -33.65 1.51 -12.24
N LYS A 367 -34.32 1.86 -13.35
CA LYS A 367 -33.92 2.98 -14.20
C LYS A 367 -34.11 4.28 -13.39
N GLY A 368 -33.05 5.06 -13.21
CA GLY A 368 -33.08 6.29 -12.41
C GLY A 368 -32.74 6.12 -10.93
N MET A 369 -32.33 4.92 -10.50
CA MET A 369 -31.79 4.67 -9.15
C MET A 369 -30.74 5.71 -8.79
N ASN A 370 -30.85 6.31 -7.60
CA ASN A 370 -29.89 7.29 -7.11
C ASN A 370 -28.76 6.63 -6.30
N ALA A 371 -27.68 7.37 -6.06
CA ALA A 371 -26.50 6.84 -5.37
C ALA A 371 -26.78 6.32 -3.95
N LYS A 372 -27.72 6.96 -3.22
CA LYS A 372 -28.06 6.58 -1.85
C LYS A 372 -28.81 5.25 -1.81
N GLU A 373 -29.77 5.06 -2.72
CA GLU A 373 -30.49 3.81 -2.89
C GLU A 373 -29.57 2.67 -3.34
N PHE A 374 -28.65 2.97 -4.27
CA PHE A 374 -27.62 2.01 -4.67
C PHE A 374 -26.76 1.56 -3.47
N GLN A 375 -26.25 2.51 -2.70
CA GLN A 375 -25.34 2.23 -1.57
C GLN A 375 -26.03 1.49 -0.41
N ASN A 376 -27.28 1.86 -0.10
CA ASN A 376 -27.95 1.37 1.10
C ASN A 376 -28.78 0.09 0.86
N SER A 377 -29.18 -0.18 -0.38
CA SER A 377 -30.10 -1.28 -0.69
C SER A 377 -29.58 -2.19 -1.78
N TYR A 378 -29.29 -1.67 -2.97
CA TYR A 378 -28.91 -2.51 -4.11
C TYR A 378 -27.54 -3.20 -3.92
N LEU A 379 -26.50 -2.45 -3.56
CA LEU A 379 -25.14 -2.96 -3.41
C LEU A 379 -25.00 -3.99 -2.27
N PRO A 380 -25.55 -3.76 -1.06
CA PRO A 380 -25.53 -4.78 0.00
C PRO A 380 -26.27 -6.06 -0.39
N ALA A 381 -27.45 -5.95 -1.00
CA ALA A 381 -28.21 -7.11 -1.47
C ALA A 381 -27.47 -7.88 -2.57
N LEU A 382 -26.78 -7.17 -3.47
CA LEU A 382 -25.96 -7.78 -4.51
C LEU A 382 -24.75 -8.53 -3.93
N LYS A 383 -24.08 -7.94 -2.92
CA LYS A 383 -22.95 -8.58 -2.22
C LYS A 383 -23.36 -9.83 -1.45
N ALA A 384 -24.59 -9.88 -0.94
CA ALA A 384 -25.10 -11.06 -0.23
C ALA A 384 -25.16 -12.32 -1.11
N ASN A 385 -25.16 -12.16 -2.44
CA ASN A 385 -25.14 -13.30 -3.38
C ASN A 385 -23.74 -13.98 -3.46
N GLY A 386 -22.68 -13.38 -2.91
CA GLY A 386 -21.32 -13.96 -2.89
C GLY A 386 -20.60 -14.00 -4.25
N GLU A 387 -21.19 -13.42 -5.31
CA GLU A 387 -20.56 -13.38 -6.63
C GLU A 387 -19.79 -12.07 -6.86
N TRP A 388 -18.66 -12.16 -7.57
CA TRP A 388 -17.86 -11.00 -8.00
C TRP A 388 -17.37 -10.09 -6.87
N GLU A 389 -17.06 -10.64 -5.70
CA GLU A 389 -16.62 -9.89 -4.50
C GLU A 389 -15.48 -8.91 -4.80
N GLU A 390 -14.47 -9.33 -5.57
CA GLU A 390 -13.34 -8.48 -5.99
C GLU A 390 -13.80 -7.24 -6.79
N LEU A 391 -14.81 -7.38 -7.65
CA LEU A 391 -15.36 -6.28 -8.46
C LEU A 391 -16.35 -5.40 -7.69
N LEU A 392 -16.89 -5.89 -6.58
CA LEU A 392 -17.86 -5.19 -5.72
C LEU A 392 -17.20 -4.61 -4.45
N GLY A 393 -15.92 -4.87 -4.21
CA GLY A 393 -15.17 -4.40 -3.03
C GLY A 393 -14.82 -2.90 -3.01
N GLY A 394 -15.02 -2.18 -4.12
CA GLY A 394 -14.68 -0.76 -4.25
C GLY A 394 -15.62 0.21 -3.53
N HIS A 395 -15.27 1.51 -3.58
CA HIS A 395 -16.08 2.57 -2.96
C HIS A 395 -17.51 2.62 -3.56
N PRO A 396 -18.58 2.65 -2.73
CA PRO A 396 -19.96 2.53 -3.21
C PRO A 396 -20.35 3.56 -4.29
N TYR A 397 -19.91 4.81 -4.17
CA TYR A 397 -20.22 5.83 -5.17
C TYR A 397 -19.53 5.57 -6.52
N ALA A 398 -18.27 5.09 -6.51
CA ALA A 398 -17.56 4.77 -7.75
C ALA A 398 -18.16 3.54 -8.46
N LEU A 399 -18.64 2.58 -7.67
CA LEU A 399 -19.43 1.46 -8.17
C LEU A 399 -20.75 1.95 -8.77
N PHE A 400 -21.48 2.82 -8.08
CA PHE A 400 -22.71 3.42 -8.62
C PHE A 400 -22.49 4.09 -9.97
N MET A 401 -21.44 4.90 -10.11
CA MET A 401 -21.09 5.54 -11.39
C MET A 401 -20.79 4.51 -12.48
N SER A 402 -20.07 3.43 -12.13
CA SER A 402 -19.76 2.36 -13.08
C SER A 402 -20.99 1.54 -13.49
N PHE A 403 -21.91 1.27 -12.56
CA PHE A 403 -23.19 0.61 -12.84
C PHE A 403 -24.09 1.50 -13.70
N SER A 404 -24.24 2.77 -13.33
CA SER A 404 -24.96 3.75 -14.14
C SER A 404 -24.40 3.81 -15.56
N LYS A 405 -23.07 3.77 -15.71
CA LYS A 405 -22.42 3.72 -17.01
C LYS A 405 -22.73 2.43 -17.76
N ALA A 406 -22.67 1.28 -17.10
CA ALA A 406 -22.99 -0.03 -17.70
C ALA A 406 -24.43 -0.08 -18.22
N ALA A 407 -25.36 0.61 -17.56
CA ALA A 407 -26.77 0.67 -17.97
C ALA A 407 -26.99 1.34 -19.34
N GLU A 408 -26.03 2.14 -19.83
CA GLU A 408 -26.07 2.76 -21.17
C GLU A 408 -25.81 1.75 -22.31
N TYR A 409 -25.39 0.53 -22.00
CA TYR A 409 -24.97 -0.48 -22.98
C TYR A 409 -25.83 -1.74 -22.90
N SER A 410 -25.92 -2.47 -24.02
CA SER A 410 -26.55 -3.79 -24.05
C SER A 410 -25.50 -4.90 -23.97
N CYS A 411 -25.83 -6.03 -23.33
CA CYS A 411 -24.96 -7.20 -23.29
C CYS A 411 -24.55 -7.69 -24.71
N PRO A 412 -25.44 -7.74 -25.72
CA PRO A 412 -25.05 -8.09 -27.09
C PRO A 412 -24.00 -7.14 -27.68
N LEU A 413 -24.12 -5.83 -27.43
CA LEU A 413 -23.17 -4.83 -27.91
C LEU A 413 -21.79 -5.03 -27.24
N LEU A 414 -21.75 -5.18 -25.92
CA LEU A 414 -20.51 -5.38 -25.17
C LEU A 414 -19.82 -6.69 -25.60
N LYS A 415 -20.59 -7.77 -25.85
CA LYS A 415 -20.07 -9.02 -26.42
C LYS A 415 -19.50 -8.80 -27.83
N LYS A 416 -20.16 -8.01 -28.69
CA LYS A 416 -19.64 -7.64 -30.02
C LYS A 416 -18.31 -6.89 -29.91
N TRP A 417 -18.20 -5.92 -29.01
CA TRP A 417 -16.96 -5.18 -28.79
C TRP A 417 -15.82 -6.05 -28.25
N LEU A 418 -16.10 -7.01 -27.36
CA LEU A 418 -15.10 -8.00 -26.94
C LEU A 418 -14.61 -8.89 -28.09
N LYS A 419 -15.46 -9.23 -29.06
CA LYS A 419 -15.03 -9.95 -30.28
C LYS A 419 -14.13 -9.09 -31.17
N LEU A 420 -14.45 -7.80 -31.33
CA LEU A 420 -13.60 -6.86 -32.07
C LEU A 420 -12.24 -6.70 -31.37
N LEU A 421 -12.22 -6.66 -30.04
CA LEU A 421 -10.99 -6.58 -29.25
C LEU A 421 -10.13 -7.81 -29.46
N LEU A 422 -10.72 -9.01 -29.43
CA LEU A 422 -9.99 -10.25 -29.72
C LEU A 422 -9.40 -10.24 -31.13
N ALA A 423 -10.15 -9.79 -32.14
CA ALA A 423 -9.64 -9.68 -33.51
C ALA A 423 -8.47 -8.68 -33.61
N ALA A 424 -8.57 -7.53 -32.93
CA ALA A 424 -7.50 -6.53 -32.88
C ALA A 424 -6.25 -7.08 -32.18
N GLU A 425 -6.41 -7.81 -31.08
CA GLU A 425 -5.30 -8.45 -30.36
C GLU A 425 -4.60 -9.51 -31.21
N LEU A 426 -5.37 -10.35 -31.92
CA LEU A 426 -4.81 -11.33 -32.86
C LEU A 426 -4.02 -10.63 -33.96
N LYS A 427 -4.58 -9.59 -34.60
CA LYS A 427 -3.88 -8.78 -35.61
C LYS A 427 -2.57 -8.21 -35.07
N LEU A 428 -2.54 -7.66 -33.85
CA LEU A 428 -1.30 -7.13 -33.24
C LEU A 428 -0.25 -8.22 -33.00
N LYS A 429 -0.66 -9.46 -32.75
CA LYS A 429 0.27 -10.57 -32.44
C LYS A 429 0.73 -11.34 -33.68
N SER A 430 -0.06 -11.35 -34.75
CA SER A 430 0.18 -12.24 -35.91
C SER A 430 0.43 -11.51 -37.23
N SER A 431 0.22 -10.19 -37.31
CA SER A 431 0.42 -9.43 -38.54
C SER A 431 1.57 -8.43 -38.42
N SER A 432 2.13 -8.02 -39.55
CA SER A 432 3.14 -6.96 -39.66
C SER A 432 2.51 -5.55 -39.76
N LEU A 433 1.22 -5.40 -39.48
CA LEU A 433 0.54 -4.11 -39.55
C LEU A 433 1.04 -3.16 -38.45
N PRO A 434 1.20 -1.86 -38.74
CA PRO A 434 1.49 -0.85 -37.72
C PRO A 434 0.44 -0.88 -36.59
N GLN A 435 0.91 -0.84 -35.34
CA GLN A 435 0.02 -0.93 -34.17
C GLN A 435 -1.06 0.16 -34.18
N GLN A 436 -0.70 1.36 -34.62
CA GLN A 436 -1.61 2.49 -34.74
C GLN A 436 -2.82 2.17 -35.61
N LEU A 437 -2.59 1.64 -36.82
CA LEU A 437 -3.69 1.30 -37.74
C LEU A 437 -4.63 0.24 -37.17
N VAL A 438 -4.08 -0.77 -36.49
CA VAL A 438 -4.89 -1.82 -35.85
C VAL A 438 -5.76 -1.26 -34.72
N LEU A 439 -5.22 -0.34 -33.91
CA LEU A 439 -5.95 0.29 -32.81
C LEU A 439 -6.99 1.30 -33.32
N GLU A 440 -6.65 2.12 -34.32
CA GLU A 440 -7.59 3.07 -34.91
C GLU A 440 -8.79 2.34 -35.54
N ASP A 441 -8.54 1.28 -36.33
CA ASP A 441 -9.59 0.40 -36.88
C ASP A 441 -10.48 -0.17 -35.76
N PHE A 442 -9.88 -0.64 -34.67
CA PHE A 442 -10.61 -1.16 -33.51
C PHE A 442 -11.53 -0.12 -32.88
N PHE A 443 -11.04 1.09 -32.57
CA PHE A 443 -11.85 2.15 -31.96
C PHE A 443 -12.96 2.65 -32.90
N ILE A 444 -12.64 2.81 -34.19
CA ILE A 444 -13.61 3.22 -35.21
C ILE A 444 -14.71 2.16 -35.36
N SER A 445 -14.33 0.88 -35.45
CA SER A 445 -15.26 -0.24 -35.60
C SER A 445 -16.22 -0.39 -34.43
N MET A 446 -15.77 -0.08 -33.21
CA MET A 446 -16.65 -0.08 -32.04
C MET A 446 -17.68 1.05 -32.08
N LEU A 447 -17.29 2.26 -32.52
CA LEU A 447 -18.13 3.45 -32.43
C LEU A 447 -19.01 3.71 -33.66
N LYS A 448 -18.64 3.27 -34.87
CA LYS A 448 -19.41 3.48 -36.13
C LYS A 448 -20.71 2.66 -36.27
N GLY A 449 -20.93 1.65 -35.43
CA GLY A 449 -22.02 0.67 -35.62
C GLY A 449 -22.99 0.52 -34.44
N THR A 450 -23.17 1.56 -33.61
CA THR A 450 -24.10 1.49 -32.47
C THR A 450 -25.44 2.15 -32.81
N PRO A 451 -26.57 1.42 -32.91
CA PRO A 451 -27.88 2.06 -32.97
C PRO A 451 -28.10 2.88 -31.69
N ARG A 452 -28.72 4.06 -31.83
CA ARG A 452 -29.27 4.80 -30.69
C ARG A 452 -30.19 3.84 -29.94
N LEU A 453 -29.97 3.63 -28.64
CA LEU A 453 -31.11 3.28 -27.78
C LEU A 453 -32.04 4.50 -27.88
N SER A 454 -33.13 4.37 -28.63
CA SER A 454 -34.23 5.32 -28.57
C SER A 454 -34.63 5.45 -27.10
N MET A 455 -34.70 6.69 -26.62
CA MET A 455 -35.07 7.04 -25.24
C MET A 455 -36.36 6.34 -24.81
#